data_AF-A0A926K2R9-F1
#
_entry.id   AF-A0A926K2R9-F1
#
_cell.length_a   1.000
_cell.length_b   1.000
_cell.length_c   1.000
_cell.angle_alpha   90.00
_cell.angle_beta   90.00
_cell.angle_gamma   90.00
#
_symmetry.space_group_name_H-M   'P 1'
#
loop_
_entity.id
_entity.type
_entity.pdbx_description
1 polymer ?
#
loop_
_entity_poly.entity_id
_entity_poly.type
_entity_poly.pdbx_seq_one_letter_code
_entity_poly.pdbx_strand_id
1 'polypeptide(L)'
;MPLRADGTPDYSALWPLKLNCDNGMGDMEVSEAVPVITPVQRDAAAAGMRASAGDPSEALYSVYKGCGANDPNDYYVTASDYSEGQVLELKSWLTLCPKHPQAAKWRAGIAASAQVLEEQSNGTRFGAGTFLVGKEIKPGTYFVTNVDGCYWEQQNRNGETIDNDFINQARRVQVRIRSTDYAFSSERCGEWSRVK
;
A
#
# COMPACT_ATOMS: atom_id res chain seq x y z
N MET A 1 0.35 -6.99 -27.44
CA MET A 1 0.81 -5.69 -26.90
C MET A 1 2.03 -5.21 -27.69
N PRO A 2 2.06 -3.96 -28.20
CA PRO A 2 3.23 -3.47 -28.93
C PRO A 2 4.42 -3.27 -27.97
N LEU A 3 5.55 -3.92 -28.26
CA LEU A 3 6.80 -3.81 -27.51
C LEU A 3 7.83 -3.05 -28.36
N ARG A 4 8.60 -2.17 -27.71
CA ARG A 4 9.79 -1.57 -28.30
C ARG A 4 10.97 -2.55 -28.27
N ALA A 5 12.02 -2.23 -29.03
CA ALA A 5 13.23 -3.05 -29.10
C ALA A 5 13.96 -3.21 -27.75
N ASP A 6 13.74 -2.31 -26.80
CA ASP A 6 14.29 -2.36 -25.43
C ASP A 6 13.41 -3.16 -24.45
N GLY A 7 12.31 -3.77 -24.93
CA GLY A 7 11.37 -4.54 -24.12
C GLY A 7 10.32 -3.70 -23.40
N THR A 8 10.34 -2.37 -23.55
CA THR A 8 9.32 -1.50 -22.95
C THR A 8 8.00 -1.53 -23.75
N PRO A 9 6.86 -1.37 -23.07
CA PRO A 9 5.58 -1.13 -23.72
C PRO A 9 5.57 0.12 -24.60
N ASP A 10 4.82 0.08 -25.71
CA ASP A 10 4.36 1.30 -26.37
C ASP A 10 2.85 1.51 -26.25
N TYR A 11 2.42 2.12 -25.15
CA TYR A 11 1.03 2.52 -24.94
C TYR A 11 0.72 3.96 -25.38
N SER A 12 1.64 4.63 -26.08
CA SER A 12 1.49 6.05 -26.41
C SER A 12 0.23 6.36 -27.22
N ALA A 13 -0.21 5.43 -28.07
CA ALA A 13 -1.44 5.54 -28.84
C ALA A 13 -2.72 5.29 -28.01
N LEU A 14 -2.62 4.58 -26.88
CA LEU A 14 -3.77 4.25 -26.02
C LEU A 14 -4.00 5.28 -24.91
N TRP A 15 -2.95 5.92 -24.40
CA TRP A 15 -3.07 6.90 -23.32
C TRP A 15 -4.06 8.06 -23.58
N PRO A 16 -4.24 8.59 -24.81
CA PRO A 16 -5.26 9.59 -25.10
C PRO A 16 -6.70 9.11 -24.85
N LEU A 17 -6.94 7.79 -24.87
CA LEU A 17 -8.25 7.18 -24.63
C LEU A 17 -8.62 7.13 -23.14
N LYS A 18 -7.67 7.42 -22.23
CA LYS A 18 -7.90 7.45 -20.76
C LYS A 18 -8.53 6.17 -20.20
N LEU A 19 -8.06 5.03 -20.69
CA LEU A 19 -8.53 3.72 -20.23
C LEU A 19 -8.05 3.43 -18.79
N ASN A 20 -8.82 2.61 -18.08
CA ASN A 20 -8.56 2.10 -16.73
C ASN A 20 -9.00 0.62 -16.66
N CYS A 21 -8.92 0.02 -15.47
CA CYS A 21 -9.29 -1.39 -15.25
C CYS A 21 -10.76 -1.69 -15.58
N ASP A 22 -11.67 -0.72 -15.44
CA ASP A 22 -13.09 -0.88 -15.72
C ASP A 22 -13.43 -0.63 -17.20
N ASN A 23 -12.62 0.16 -17.90
CA ASN A 23 -12.90 0.59 -19.28
C ASN A 23 -11.70 0.37 -20.23
N GLY A 24 -11.36 -0.89 -20.48
CA GLY A 24 -10.50 -1.27 -21.62
C GLY A 24 -9.07 -1.66 -21.27
N MET A 25 -8.64 -1.54 -20.00
CA MET A 25 -7.43 -2.18 -19.47
C MET A 25 -7.74 -3.31 -18.48
N GLY A 26 -9.00 -3.75 -18.40
CA GLY A 26 -9.48 -4.81 -17.51
C GLY A 26 -9.17 -6.24 -17.97
N ASP A 27 -9.71 -7.20 -17.23
CA ASP A 27 -9.49 -8.64 -17.45
C ASP A 27 -10.21 -9.13 -18.72
N MET A 28 -9.58 -8.90 -19.87
CA MET A 28 -9.69 -9.88 -20.94
C MET A 28 -8.98 -11.14 -20.45
N GLU A 29 -9.64 -12.30 -20.49
CA GLU A 29 -9.01 -13.60 -20.17
C GLU A 29 -7.60 -13.63 -20.76
N VAL A 30 -6.59 -13.77 -19.91
CA VAL A 30 -5.22 -13.96 -20.35
C VAL A 30 -5.16 -15.34 -20.99
N SER A 31 -5.40 -15.40 -22.30
CA SER A 31 -5.45 -16.67 -23.04
C SER A 31 -4.06 -17.29 -23.19
N GLU A 32 -2.99 -16.50 -23.02
CA GLU A 32 -1.60 -16.92 -23.18
C GLU A 32 -0.68 -16.15 -22.20
N ALA A 33 0.26 -16.87 -21.56
CA ALA A 33 1.25 -16.27 -20.65
C ALA A 33 2.13 -15.25 -21.39
N VAL A 34 2.40 -14.09 -20.77
CA VAL A 34 3.30 -13.11 -21.39
C VAL A 34 4.76 -13.56 -21.17
N PRO A 35 5.50 -13.92 -22.22
CA PRO A 35 6.89 -14.36 -22.05
C PRO A 35 7.74 -13.23 -21.48
N VAL A 36 8.54 -13.55 -20.46
CA VAL A 36 9.51 -12.62 -19.86
C VAL A 36 10.80 -12.70 -20.67
N ILE A 37 11.01 -11.74 -21.57
CA ILE A 37 12.06 -11.82 -22.60
C ILE A 37 13.28 -10.97 -22.22
N THR A 38 13.09 -9.87 -21.52
CA THR A 38 14.14 -8.86 -21.27
C THR A 38 14.48 -8.69 -19.78
N PRO A 39 15.67 -8.17 -19.44
CA PRO A 39 16.01 -7.83 -18.06
C PRO A 39 15.00 -6.89 -17.40
N VAL A 40 14.53 -5.85 -18.11
CA VAL A 40 13.55 -4.89 -17.58
C VAL A 40 12.20 -5.55 -17.26
N GLN A 41 11.74 -6.50 -18.10
CA GLN A 41 10.53 -7.27 -17.83
C GLN A 41 10.71 -8.21 -16.62
N ARG A 42 11.90 -8.80 -16.43
CA ARG A 42 12.19 -9.60 -15.23
C ARG A 42 12.15 -8.75 -13.97
N ASP A 43 12.75 -7.57 -13.99
CA ASP A 43 12.79 -6.68 -12.82
C ASP A 43 11.38 -6.19 -12.47
N ALA A 44 10.58 -5.85 -13.49
CA ALA A 44 9.18 -5.49 -13.31
C ALA A 44 8.33 -6.68 -12.80
N ALA A 45 8.49 -7.87 -13.36
CA ALA A 45 7.79 -9.08 -12.87
C ALA A 45 8.16 -9.38 -11.42
N ALA A 46 9.44 -9.31 -11.06
CA ALA A 46 9.90 -9.53 -9.69
C ALA A 46 9.36 -8.47 -8.71
N ALA A 47 9.25 -7.21 -9.13
CA ALA A 47 8.62 -6.16 -8.33
C ALA A 47 7.11 -6.37 -8.18
N GLY A 48 6.42 -6.74 -9.27
CA GLY A 48 4.99 -7.08 -9.26
C GLY A 48 4.69 -8.27 -8.35
N MET A 49 5.52 -9.30 -8.37
CA MET A 49 5.42 -10.47 -7.49
C MET A 49 5.57 -10.14 -6.00
N ARG A 50 6.33 -9.09 -5.66
CA ARG A 50 6.42 -8.60 -4.27
C ARG A 50 5.18 -7.81 -3.88
N ALA A 51 4.50 -7.20 -4.85
CA ALA A 51 3.32 -6.40 -4.64
C ALA A 51 2.04 -7.25 -4.53
N SER A 52 1.96 -8.33 -5.31
CA SER A 52 0.87 -9.32 -5.29
C SER A 52 1.45 -10.73 -5.24
N ALA A 53 1.11 -11.52 -4.21
CA ALA A 53 1.45 -12.94 -4.18
C ALA A 53 0.78 -13.68 -5.35
N GLY A 54 1.55 -14.28 -6.27
CA GLY A 54 1.01 -14.89 -7.49
C GLY A 54 2.07 -15.56 -8.38
N ASP A 55 1.75 -15.81 -9.66
CA ASP A 55 2.68 -16.31 -10.67
C ASP A 55 3.43 -15.15 -11.38
N PRO A 56 4.72 -15.29 -11.75
CA PRO A 56 5.48 -14.21 -12.40
C PRO A 56 4.88 -13.68 -13.71
N SER A 57 4.17 -14.52 -14.47
CA SER A 57 3.52 -14.13 -15.73
C SER A 57 2.24 -13.32 -15.47
N GLU A 58 1.47 -13.66 -14.43
CA GLU A 58 0.33 -12.88 -13.96
C GLU A 58 0.78 -11.54 -13.38
N ALA A 59 1.87 -11.54 -12.62
CA ALA A 59 2.48 -10.33 -12.09
C ALA A 59 2.88 -9.39 -13.23
N LEU A 60 3.60 -9.87 -14.25
CA LEU A 60 4.00 -9.06 -15.39
C LEU A 60 2.80 -8.55 -16.20
N TYR A 61 1.76 -9.36 -16.38
CA TYR A 61 0.51 -8.93 -17.00
C TYR A 61 -0.15 -7.77 -16.23
N SER A 62 -0.18 -7.88 -14.90
CA SER A 62 -0.67 -6.79 -14.03
C SER A 62 0.16 -5.51 -14.19
N VAL A 63 1.49 -5.61 -14.32
CA VAL A 63 2.35 -4.45 -14.62
C VAL A 63 1.98 -3.80 -15.95
N TYR A 64 1.75 -4.61 -16.99
CA TYR A 64 1.36 -4.11 -18.30
C TYR A 64 0.00 -3.38 -18.28
N LYS A 65 -0.97 -3.89 -17.51
CA LYS A 65 -2.26 -3.21 -17.30
C LYS A 65 -2.07 -1.82 -16.68
N GLY A 66 -1.33 -1.73 -15.57
CA GLY A 66 -1.05 -0.45 -14.90
C GLY A 66 -0.27 0.53 -15.79
N CYS A 67 0.64 0.02 -16.61
CA CYS A 67 1.37 0.80 -17.62
C CYS A 67 0.51 1.41 -18.73
N GLY A 68 -0.58 0.74 -19.12
CA GLY A 68 -1.48 1.23 -20.16
C GLY A 68 -2.61 2.09 -19.63
N ALA A 69 -2.99 1.92 -18.36
CA ALA A 69 -4.03 2.70 -17.70
C ALA A 69 -3.61 4.18 -17.52
N ASN A 70 -4.44 5.10 -18.00
CA ASN A 70 -4.17 6.55 -17.95
C ASN A 70 -5.43 7.38 -17.67
N ASP A 71 -6.36 6.86 -16.88
CA ASP A 71 -7.46 7.66 -16.36
C ASP A 71 -6.94 8.66 -15.31
N PRO A 72 -7.09 9.98 -15.51
CA PRO A 72 -6.65 10.97 -14.54
C PRO A 72 -7.42 10.95 -13.21
N ASN A 73 -8.57 10.27 -13.15
CA ASN A 73 -9.39 10.12 -11.95
C ASN A 73 -9.12 8.79 -11.23
N ASP A 74 -8.19 7.97 -11.73
CA ASP A 74 -7.80 6.73 -11.08
C ASP A 74 -7.24 7.00 -9.68
N TYR A 75 -7.52 6.09 -8.74
CA TYR A 75 -7.05 6.20 -7.36
C TYR A 75 -5.53 6.38 -7.27
N TYR A 76 -4.74 5.64 -8.06
CA TYR A 76 -3.27 5.75 -8.10
C TYR A 76 -2.79 7.08 -8.69
N VAL A 77 -3.68 7.92 -9.21
CA VAL A 77 -3.38 9.26 -9.69
C VAL A 77 -3.80 10.33 -8.69
N THR A 78 -4.91 10.10 -7.97
CA THR A 78 -5.50 11.09 -7.06
C THR A 78 -5.06 10.93 -5.61
N ALA A 79 -4.60 9.75 -5.19
CA ALA A 79 -4.16 9.48 -3.83
C ALA A 79 -2.81 10.15 -3.51
N SER A 80 -2.65 10.50 -2.23
CA SER A 80 -1.43 11.13 -1.69
C SER A 80 -0.64 10.21 -0.75
N ASP A 81 -1.20 9.06 -0.42
CA ASP A 81 -0.71 8.08 0.52
C ASP A 81 -1.03 6.68 -0.01
N TYR A 82 -0.04 5.79 0.08
CA TYR A 82 -0.11 4.44 -0.45
C TYR A 82 0.35 3.45 0.62
N SER A 83 -0.29 2.28 0.64
CA SER A 83 0.21 1.12 1.37
C SER A 83 1.54 0.64 0.79
N GLU A 84 2.26 -0.21 1.53
CA GLU A 84 3.51 -0.80 1.04
C GLU A 84 3.31 -1.56 -0.27
N GLY A 85 2.24 -2.36 -0.37
CA GLY A 85 1.89 -3.09 -1.58
C GLY A 85 1.67 -2.15 -2.77
N GLN A 86 0.88 -1.08 -2.59
CA GLN A 86 0.61 -0.09 -3.64
C GLN A 86 1.90 0.64 -4.09
N VAL A 87 2.81 0.95 -3.16
CA VAL A 87 4.12 1.51 -3.51
C VAL A 87 4.94 0.52 -4.34
N LEU A 88 4.88 -0.79 -4.04
CA LEU A 88 5.56 -1.81 -4.82
C LEU A 88 4.96 -1.96 -6.23
N GLU A 89 3.63 -1.90 -6.37
CA GLU A 89 2.96 -1.88 -7.68
C GLU A 89 3.41 -0.68 -8.52
N LEU A 90 3.35 0.53 -7.96
CA LEU A 90 3.76 1.75 -8.66
C LEU A 90 5.24 1.72 -9.05
N LYS A 91 6.13 1.20 -8.19
CA LYS A 91 7.54 1.01 -8.51
C LYS A 91 7.73 0.00 -9.65
N SER A 92 6.92 -1.06 -9.68
CA SER A 92 6.91 -2.03 -10.76
C SER A 92 6.50 -1.38 -12.09
N TRP A 93 5.40 -0.62 -12.11
CA TRP A 93 4.95 0.10 -13.31
C TRP A 93 5.99 1.13 -13.76
N LEU A 94 6.62 1.86 -12.85
CA LEU A 94 7.67 2.83 -13.16
C LEU A 94 8.96 2.20 -13.69
N THR A 95 9.22 0.94 -13.34
CA THR A 95 10.35 0.16 -13.89
C THR A 95 10.12 -0.12 -15.36
N LEU A 96 8.90 -0.52 -15.73
CA LEU A 96 8.54 -0.90 -17.09
C LEU A 96 8.13 0.29 -17.98
N CYS A 97 7.50 1.31 -17.40
CA CYS A 97 6.95 2.49 -18.06
C CYS A 97 7.42 3.80 -17.41
N PRO A 98 8.73 4.08 -17.40
CA PRO A 98 9.27 5.26 -16.71
C PRO A 98 8.79 6.60 -17.30
N LYS A 99 8.30 6.60 -18.54
CA LYS A 99 7.76 7.75 -19.29
C LYS A 99 6.23 7.83 -19.30
N HIS A 100 5.54 7.06 -18.45
CA HIS A 100 4.09 7.11 -18.35
C HIS A 100 3.61 8.56 -18.07
N PRO A 101 2.48 9.03 -18.64
CA PRO A 101 1.99 10.40 -18.40
C PRO A 101 1.77 10.73 -16.92
N GLN A 102 1.40 9.75 -16.09
CA GLN A 102 1.18 9.94 -14.65
C GLN A 102 2.43 9.68 -13.80
N ALA A 103 3.58 9.33 -14.39
CA ALA A 103 4.77 8.89 -13.65
C ALA A 103 5.28 9.92 -12.62
N ALA A 104 5.11 11.22 -12.89
CA ALA A 104 5.49 12.27 -11.94
C ALA A 104 4.62 12.25 -10.68
N LYS A 105 3.30 12.05 -10.83
CA LYS A 105 2.36 11.97 -9.70
C LYS A 105 2.60 10.71 -8.88
N TRP A 106 2.83 9.57 -9.53
CA TRP A 106 3.18 8.32 -8.87
C TRP A 106 4.44 8.46 -8.02
N ARG A 107 5.51 9.05 -8.58
CA ARG A 107 6.75 9.33 -7.82
C ARG A 107 6.51 10.25 -6.62
N ALA A 108 5.69 11.28 -6.78
CA ALA A 108 5.33 12.18 -5.69
C ALA A 108 4.56 11.47 -4.57
N GLY A 109 3.56 10.65 -4.89
CA GLY A 109 2.81 9.90 -3.87
C GLY A 109 3.63 8.80 -3.20
N ILE A 110 4.54 8.13 -3.93
CA ILE A 110 5.53 7.20 -3.32
C ILE A 110 6.38 7.95 -2.29
N ALA A 111 6.88 9.14 -2.65
CA ALA A 111 7.71 9.94 -1.75
C ALA A 111 6.92 10.41 -0.52
N ALA A 112 5.66 10.83 -0.69
CA ALA A 112 4.79 11.22 0.41
C ALA A 112 4.47 10.05 1.37
N SER A 113 4.39 8.83 0.84
CA SER A 113 4.12 7.62 1.64
C SER A 113 5.32 7.14 2.45
N ALA A 114 6.54 7.54 2.07
CA ALA A 114 7.78 7.00 2.64
C ALA A 114 7.88 7.15 4.16
N GLN A 115 7.48 8.31 4.70
CA GLN A 115 7.52 8.55 6.15
C GLN A 115 6.51 7.66 6.88
N VAL A 116 5.30 7.52 6.34
CA VAL A 116 4.24 6.69 6.95
C VAL A 116 4.67 5.23 7.00
N LEU A 117 5.21 4.73 5.89
CA LEU A 117 5.67 3.34 5.79
C LEU A 117 6.87 3.06 6.71
N GLU A 118 7.77 4.02 6.89
CA GLU A 118 8.86 3.91 7.86
C GLU A 118 8.32 3.87 9.29
N GLU A 119 7.36 4.75 9.64
CA GLU A 119 6.72 4.74 10.96
C GLU A 119 5.97 3.41 11.23
N GLN A 120 5.34 2.85 10.20
CA GLN A 120 4.68 1.55 10.28
C GLN A 120 5.67 0.39 10.43
N SER A 121 6.72 0.34 9.59
CA SER A 121 7.74 -0.71 9.62
C SER A 121 8.50 -0.75 10.93
N ASN A 122 8.70 0.41 11.55
CA ASN A 122 9.41 0.53 12.81
C ASN A 122 8.49 0.50 14.05
N GLY A 123 7.20 0.20 13.86
CA GLY A 123 6.21 -0.03 14.92
C GLY A 123 5.81 1.22 15.71
N THR A 124 5.95 2.42 15.12
CA THR A 124 5.53 3.69 15.72
C THR A 124 4.27 4.29 15.09
N ARG A 125 3.69 3.58 14.12
CA ARG A 125 2.39 3.86 13.53
C ARG A 125 1.69 2.56 13.16
N PHE A 126 0.41 2.44 13.48
CA PHE A 126 -0.33 1.20 13.23
C PHE A 126 -1.85 1.44 13.23
N GLY A 127 -2.56 0.64 12.43
CA GLY A 127 -4.02 0.70 12.33
C GLY A 127 -4.74 -0.11 13.39
N ALA A 128 -5.97 -0.51 13.06
CA ALA A 128 -6.73 -1.48 13.83
C ALA A 128 -6.09 -2.88 13.75
N GLY A 129 -6.29 -3.68 14.79
CA GLY A 129 -5.73 -5.02 14.94
C GLY A 129 -5.11 -5.23 16.32
N THR A 130 -4.58 -6.44 16.52
CA THR A 130 -3.87 -6.84 17.74
C THR A 130 -2.38 -6.96 17.45
N PHE A 131 -1.55 -6.26 18.24
CA PHE A 131 -0.11 -6.16 18.03
C PHE A 131 0.65 -6.53 19.30
N LEU A 132 1.71 -7.34 19.15
CA LEU A 132 2.65 -7.65 20.21
C LEU A 132 3.53 -6.45 20.53
N VAL A 133 3.47 -6.00 21.78
CA VAL A 133 4.26 -4.85 22.24
C VAL A 133 5.72 -5.25 22.42
N GLY A 134 6.62 -4.41 21.89
CA GLY A 134 8.07 -4.67 21.85
C GLY A 134 8.52 -5.55 20.69
N LYS A 135 7.60 -6.16 19.93
CA LYS A 135 7.91 -6.96 18.74
C LYS A 135 7.35 -6.36 17.45
N GLU A 136 6.06 -6.02 17.44
CA GLU A 136 5.37 -5.47 16.27
C GLU A 136 5.17 -3.95 16.41
N ILE A 137 4.86 -3.50 17.63
CA ILE A 137 4.76 -2.06 17.95
C ILE A 137 5.68 -1.70 19.11
N LYS A 138 6.21 -0.48 19.13
CA LYS A 138 7.09 -0.02 20.21
C LYS A 138 6.30 0.50 21.41
N PRO A 139 6.76 0.28 22.66
CA PRO A 139 6.19 0.95 23.81
C PRO A 139 6.26 2.48 23.65
N GLY A 140 5.24 3.20 24.09
CA GLY A 140 5.20 4.65 23.93
C GLY A 140 3.84 5.25 24.24
N THR A 141 3.71 6.54 23.93
CA THR A 141 2.43 7.23 23.96
C THR A 141 1.95 7.41 22.53
N TYR A 142 0.74 6.98 22.25
CA TYR A 142 0.13 7.01 20.93
C TYR A 142 -1.15 7.82 20.96
N PHE A 143 -1.48 8.44 19.83
CA PHE A 143 -2.73 9.17 19.68
C PHE A 143 -3.43 8.81 18.36
N VAL A 144 -4.75 8.96 18.38
CA VAL A 144 -5.64 8.95 17.22
C VAL A 144 -6.48 10.23 17.24
N THR A 145 -6.95 10.67 16.08
CA THR A 145 -7.80 11.87 15.94
C THR A 145 -9.08 11.57 15.18
N ASN A 146 -10.12 12.39 15.41
CA ASN A 146 -11.43 12.26 14.74
C ASN A 146 -12.03 10.86 14.91
N VAL A 147 -12.12 10.44 16.17
CA VAL A 147 -12.53 9.10 16.57
C VAL A 147 -14.05 8.97 16.59
N ASP A 148 -14.57 7.85 16.09
CA ASP A 148 -16.00 7.48 16.11
C ASP A 148 -16.17 5.96 16.36
N GLY A 149 -16.61 5.60 17.57
CA GLY A 149 -16.85 4.22 18.00
C GLY A 149 -15.59 3.40 18.19
N CYS A 150 -14.55 3.97 18.80
CA CYS A 150 -13.24 3.35 18.99
C CYS A 150 -13.19 2.49 20.25
N TYR A 151 -12.75 1.25 20.07
CA TYR A 151 -12.37 0.39 21.17
C TYR A 151 -10.85 0.19 21.17
N TRP A 152 -10.22 0.26 22.34
CA TRP A 152 -8.84 -0.16 22.52
C TRP A 152 -8.68 -0.92 23.82
N GLU A 153 -7.69 -1.82 23.85
CA GLU A 153 -7.31 -2.53 25.07
C GLU A 153 -5.82 -2.88 25.11
N GLN A 154 -5.28 -2.89 26.32
CA GLN A 154 -3.97 -3.44 26.67
C GLN A 154 -4.18 -4.82 27.25
N GLN A 155 -3.40 -5.80 26.80
CA GLN A 155 -3.53 -7.19 27.23
C GLN A 155 -2.24 -7.68 27.89
N ASN A 156 -2.39 -8.58 28.86
CA ASN A 156 -1.27 -9.32 29.43
C ASN A 156 -0.94 -10.57 28.58
N ARG A 157 0.04 -11.37 29.01
CA ARG A 157 0.52 -12.55 28.27
C ARG A 157 -0.53 -13.67 28.13
N ASN A 158 -1.57 -13.66 28.96
CA ASN A 158 -2.67 -14.61 28.90
C ASN A 158 -3.83 -14.10 28.02
N GLY A 159 -3.70 -12.92 27.41
CA GLY A 159 -4.76 -12.25 26.67
C GLY A 159 -5.81 -11.57 27.56
N GLU A 160 -5.56 -11.44 28.87
CA GLU A 160 -6.48 -10.76 29.77
C GLU A 160 -6.29 -9.24 29.67
N THR A 161 -7.40 -8.51 29.62
CA THR A 161 -7.41 -7.04 29.58
C THR A 161 -6.82 -6.45 30.86
N ILE A 162 -5.79 -5.62 30.70
CA ILE A 162 -5.16 -4.80 31.74
C ILE A 162 -5.90 -3.46 31.87
N ASP A 163 -6.20 -2.85 30.73
CA ASP A 163 -6.85 -1.54 30.60
C ASP A 163 -7.57 -1.47 29.26
N ASN A 164 -8.71 -0.80 29.19
CA ASN A 164 -9.48 -0.62 27.96
C ASN A 164 -10.40 0.59 28.04
N ASP A 165 -10.86 1.04 26.87
CA ASP A 165 -11.93 2.04 26.80
C ASP A 165 -12.75 1.88 25.52
N PHE A 166 -14.02 2.30 25.57
CA PHE A 166 -14.89 2.44 24.42
C PHE A 166 -15.30 3.90 24.25
N ILE A 167 -14.77 4.53 23.23
CA ILE A 167 -14.87 5.97 23.00
C ILE A 167 -15.86 6.20 21.86
N ASN A 168 -17.04 6.68 22.22
CA ASN A 168 -18.10 6.99 21.25
C ASN A 168 -17.62 8.03 20.24
N GLN A 169 -17.18 9.21 20.68
CA GLN A 169 -16.65 10.25 19.80
C GLN A 169 -15.61 11.11 20.52
N ALA A 170 -14.49 11.41 19.85
CA ALA A 170 -13.48 12.31 20.39
C ALA A 170 -12.64 12.97 19.28
N ARG A 171 -12.25 14.23 19.47
CA ARG A 171 -11.31 14.89 18.55
C ARG A 171 -9.91 14.28 18.62
N ARG A 172 -9.51 13.81 19.80
CA ARG A 172 -8.22 13.17 20.04
C ARG A 172 -8.33 12.22 21.22
N VAL A 173 -7.74 11.03 21.07
CA VAL A 173 -7.56 10.05 22.14
C VAL A 173 -6.07 9.79 22.26
N GLN A 174 -5.57 9.58 23.47
CA GLN A 174 -4.16 9.30 23.72
C GLN A 174 -4.01 8.17 24.74
N VAL A 175 -3.18 7.19 24.41
CA VAL A 175 -2.96 5.99 25.24
C VAL A 175 -1.46 5.78 25.44
N ARG A 176 -1.07 5.42 26.66
CA ARG A 176 0.30 5.02 27.00
C ARG A 176 0.41 3.50 26.99
N ILE A 177 1.00 2.95 25.94
CA ILE A 177 1.30 1.52 25.79
C ILE A 177 2.64 1.21 26.47
N ARG A 178 2.60 0.53 27.62
CA ARG A 178 3.75 0.28 28.48
C ARG A 178 4.61 -0.84 27.91
N SER A 179 5.90 -0.87 28.28
CA SER A 179 6.80 -1.96 27.88
C SER A 179 6.47 -3.29 28.57
N THR A 180 5.60 -3.27 29.58
CA THR A 180 5.11 -4.44 30.31
C THR A 180 3.83 -5.02 29.71
N ASP A 181 3.16 -4.28 28.83
CA ASP A 181 1.99 -4.78 28.13
C ASP A 181 2.46 -5.88 27.16
N TYR A 182 1.68 -6.93 26.99
CA TYR A 182 2.03 -8.01 26.07
C TYR A 182 1.51 -7.74 24.67
N ALA A 183 0.25 -7.31 24.58
CA ALA A 183 -0.38 -6.92 23.34
C ALA A 183 -1.21 -5.65 23.50
N PHE A 184 -1.41 -4.93 22.40
CA PHE A 184 -2.36 -3.84 22.27
C PHE A 184 -3.33 -4.20 21.15
N SER A 185 -4.63 -4.14 21.43
CA SER A 185 -5.67 -4.34 20.43
C SER A 185 -6.46 -3.05 20.25
N SER A 186 -6.85 -2.77 19.01
CA SER A 186 -7.69 -1.62 18.70
C SER A 186 -8.61 -1.88 17.52
N GLU A 187 -9.85 -1.41 17.63
CA GLU A 187 -10.87 -1.52 16.61
C GLU A 187 -11.55 -0.17 16.40
N ARG A 188 -11.79 0.20 15.14
CA ARG A 188 -12.51 1.43 14.75
C ARG A 188 -11.91 2.76 15.26
N CYS A 189 -10.67 2.75 15.74
CA CYS A 189 -9.97 3.96 16.21
C CYS A 189 -9.29 4.78 15.12
N GLY A 190 -9.15 4.20 13.92
CA GLY A 190 -8.28 4.75 12.87
C GLY A 190 -6.83 4.30 13.09
N GLU A 191 -5.89 5.20 12.80
CA GLU A 191 -4.46 4.89 12.83
C GLU A 191 -3.75 5.59 13.99
N TRP A 192 -3.16 4.79 14.88
CA TRP A 192 -2.39 5.25 16.01
C TRP A 192 -1.04 5.77 15.55
N SER A 193 -0.70 6.99 15.93
CA SER A 193 0.60 7.60 15.69
C SER A 193 1.31 7.89 17.00
N ARG A 194 2.60 7.57 17.09
CA ARG A 194 3.38 7.89 18.29
C ARG A 194 3.48 9.41 18.46
N VAL A 195 3.32 9.88 19.68
CA VAL A 195 3.61 11.27 20.04
C VAL A 195 5.11 11.50 19.85
N LYS A 196 5.48 12.49 19.03
CA LYS A 196 6.87 12.91 18.77
C LYS A 196 7.42 13.74 19.93
#